data_AF-A0AAD9Q710-F1
#
_entry.id   AF-A0AAD9Q710-F1
#
_cell.length_a   1.000
_cell.length_b   1.000
_cell.length_c   1.000
_cell.angle_alpha   90.00
_cell.angle_beta   90.00
_cell.angle_gamma   90.00
#
_symmetry.space_group_name_H-M   'P 1'
#
loop_
_entity.id
_entity.type
_entity.pdbx_description
1 polymer ?
#
loop_
_entity_poly.entity_id
_entity_poly.type
_entity_poly.pdbx_seq_one_letter_code
_entity_poly.pdbx_strand_id
1 'polypeptide(L)'
;MASGATKSSKSVRDHVGILVNRHKKKLRDEEKASGITPDEPSELDLALDTIIALEESADAEVHDADSGKKEKIESDRAKAEGIRLKAMEKLSETRKRESTCASEEDNSKNKRRRGSDAMLYLSQRAEINYELKREEIDVRKQQQEFEKKQMEVSYQQQIHIQQQQTEMLRMMHQQQQQSQQQLMNSQMLMIQQQEQQSKALMTLLEKVINK
;
A
#
# COMPACT_ATOMS: atom_id res chain seq x y z
N MET A 1 1.58 0.40 -37.04
CA MET A 1 1.94 0.74 -35.64
C MET A 1 0.76 1.46 -35.02
N ALA A 2 0.10 0.85 -34.04
CA ALA A 2 -1.10 1.43 -33.42
C ALA A 2 -0.71 2.68 -32.62
N SER A 3 -1.34 3.81 -32.97
CA SER A 3 -1.27 5.06 -32.21
C SER A 3 -1.88 4.79 -30.82
N GLY A 4 -1.05 4.82 -29.77
CA GLY A 4 -1.51 4.73 -28.40
C GLY A 4 -2.27 6.00 -28.03
N ALA A 5 -3.60 5.95 -28.04
CA ALA A 5 -4.43 7.06 -27.60
C ALA A 5 -4.24 7.30 -26.09
N THR A 6 -3.53 8.37 -25.73
CA THR A 6 -3.38 8.80 -24.33
C THR A 6 -4.69 9.45 -23.87
N LYS A 7 -5.57 8.68 -23.23
CA LYS A 7 -6.78 9.24 -22.59
C LYS A 7 -6.39 10.02 -21.33
N SER A 8 -7.07 11.15 -21.09
CA SER A 8 -6.88 11.91 -19.85
C SER A 8 -7.45 11.15 -18.66
N SER A 9 -6.86 11.33 -17.47
CA SER A 9 -7.33 10.69 -16.23
C SER A 9 -8.82 10.95 -15.97
N LYS A 10 -9.29 12.16 -16.26
CA LYS A 10 -10.71 12.51 -16.14
C LYS A 10 -11.59 11.73 -17.11
N SER A 11 -11.18 11.60 -18.37
CA SER A 11 -11.92 10.82 -19.38
C SER A 11 -12.02 9.34 -18.99
N VAL A 12 -10.95 8.77 -18.42
CA VAL A 12 -10.96 7.39 -17.93
C VAL A 12 -11.95 7.24 -16.78
N ARG A 13 -11.91 8.14 -15.78
CA ARG A 13 -12.85 8.12 -14.65
C ARG A 13 -14.31 8.23 -15.09
N ASP A 14 -14.61 9.20 -15.96
CA ASP A 14 -15.96 9.42 -16.47
C ASP A 14 -16.45 8.19 -17.25
N HIS A 15 -15.58 7.54 -18.02
CA HIS A 15 -15.90 6.31 -18.75
C HIS A 15 -16.13 5.11 -17.82
N VAL A 16 -15.32 4.93 -16.79
CA VAL A 16 -15.51 3.88 -15.76
C VAL A 16 -16.86 4.06 -15.07
N GLY A 17 -17.22 5.30 -14.70
CA GLY A 17 -18.54 5.59 -14.12
C GLY A 17 -19.71 5.23 -15.04
N ILE A 18 -19.57 5.42 -16.36
CA ILE A 18 -20.58 4.98 -17.34
C ILE A 18 -20.71 3.45 -17.36
N LEU A 19 -19.59 2.72 -17.31
CA LEU A 19 -19.58 1.25 -17.29
C LEU A 19 -20.23 0.71 -16.02
N VAL A 20 -19.87 1.25 -14.86
CA VAL A 20 -20.47 0.90 -13.56
C VAL A 20 -21.98 1.12 -13.58
N ASN A 21 -22.45 2.27 -14.08
CA ASN A 21 -23.88 2.56 -14.17
C ASN A 21 -24.63 1.60 -15.09
N ARG A 22 -24.00 1.18 -16.20
CA ARG A 22 -24.58 0.19 -17.12
C ARG A 22 -24.69 -1.18 -16.46
N HIS A 23 -23.65 -1.60 -15.74
CA HIS A 23 -23.63 -2.87 -15.00
C HIS A 23 -24.69 -2.91 -13.90
N LYS A 24 -24.76 -1.88 -13.05
CA LYS A 24 -25.83 -1.74 -12.03
C LYS A 24 -27.23 -1.75 -12.64
N LYS A 25 -27.40 -1.25 -13.87
CA LYS A 25 -28.69 -1.31 -14.58
C LYS A 25 -29.00 -2.72 -15.06
N LYS A 26 -28.03 -3.43 -15.65
CA LYS A 26 -28.16 -4.83 -16.08
C LYS A 26 -28.61 -5.71 -14.92
N LEU A 27 -27.95 -5.63 -13.76
CA LEU A 27 -28.32 -6.37 -12.55
C LEU A 27 -29.76 -6.09 -12.10
N ARG A 28 -30.19 -4.83 -12.06
CA ARG A 28 -31.58 -4.48 -11.70
C ARG A 28 -32.62 -5.00 -12.70
N ASP A 29 -32.26 -5.06 -13.97
CA ASP A 29 -33.15 -5.55 -15.02
C ASP A 29 -33.26 -7.09 -14.95
N GLU A 30 -32.15 -7.78 -14.63
CA GLU A 30 -32.11 -9.24 -14.33
C GLU A 30 -32.91 -9.60 -13.08
N GLU A 31 -32.77 -8.85 -11.97
CA GLU A 31 -33.54 -9.05 -10.74
C GLU A 31 -35.05 -8.91 -10.95
N LYS A 32 -35.46 -8.01 -11.86
CA LYS A 32 -36.88 -7.78 -12.20
C LYS A 32 -37.43 -8.82 -13.17
N ALA A 33 -36.58 -9.41 -14.00
CA ALA A 33 -36.96 -10.46 -14.94
C ALA A 33 -37.12 -11.79 -14.18
N SER A 34 -38.23 -11.94 -13.44
CA SER A 34 -38.56 -13.19 -12.76
C SER A 34 -38.78 -14.31 -13.79
N GLY A 35 -37.97 -15.37 -13.73
CA GLY A 35 -38.17 -16.62 -14.48
C GLY A 35 -37.08 -16.99 -15.49
N ILE A 36 -35.99 -16.22 -15.60
CA ILE A 36 -34.85 -16.53 -16.47
C ILE A 36 -33.61 -16.68 -15.60
N THR A 37 -32.84 -17.76 -15.80
CA THR A 37 -31.53 -17.93 -15.14
C THR A 37 -30.55 -16.90 -15.68
N PRO A 38 -29.91 -16.08 -14.83
CA PRO A 38 -28.90 -15.13 -15.27
C PRO A 38 -27.69 -15.85 -15.87
N ASP A 39 -27.08 -15.21 -16.87
CA ASP A 39 -25.86 -15.71 -17.51
C ASP A 39 -24.68 -15.68 -16.52
N GLU A 40 -23.67 -16.52 -16.76
CA GLU A 40 -22.46 -16.49 -15.93
C GLU A 40 -21.75 -15.13 -16.04
N PRO A 41 -21.27 -14.57 -14.92
CA PRO A 41 -20.65 -13.26 -14.90
C PRO A 41 -19.35 -13.27 -15.72
N SER A 42 -19.22 -12.29 -16.61
CA SER A 42 -18.00 -12.09 -17.41
C SER A 42 -16.86 -11.58 -16.53
N GLU A 43 -15.60 -11.78 -16.95
CA GLU A 43 -14.43 -11.17 -16.30
C GLU A 43 -14.56 -9.64 -16.15
N LEU A 44 -15.19 -8.98 -17.13
CA LEU A 44 -15.46 -7.55 -17.06
C LEU A 44 -16.50 -7.21 -15.99
N ASP A 45 -17.53 -8.05 -15.83
CA ASP A 45 -18.57 -7.86 -14.81
C ASP A 45 -17.96 -8.01 -13.41
N LEU A 46 -17.10 -9.02 -13.21
CA LEU A 46 -16.32 -9.19 -11.97
C LEU A 46 -15.39 -8.01 -11.70
N ALA A 47 -14.71 -7.50 -12.72
CA ALA A 47 -13.87 -6.31 -12.58
C ALA A 47 -14.70 -5.08 -12.17
N LEU A 48 -15.90 -4.91 -12.70
CA LEU A 48 -16.80 -3.82 -12.30
C LEU A 48 -17.31 -4.00 -10.87
N ASP A 49 -17.62 -5.21 -10.44
CA ASP A 49 -18.02 -5.51 -9.07
C ASP A 49 -16.90 -5.18 -8.07
N THR A 50 -15.65 -5.52 -8.39
CA THR A 50 -14.50 -5.16 -7.53
C THR A 50 -14.28 -3.65 -7.45
N ILE A 51 -14.44 -2.92 -8.56
CA ILE A 51 -14.35 -1.45 -8.58
C ILE A 51 -15.43 -0.85 -7.68
N ILE A 52 -16.68 -1.33 -7.80
CA ILE A 52 -17.80 -0.84 -6.99
C ILE A 52 -17.53 -1.07 -5.50
N ALA A 53 -17.09 -2.28 -5.12
CA ALA A 53 -16.78 -2.61 -3.73
C ALA A 53 -15.66 -1.73 -3.15
N LEU A 54 -14.63 -1.44 -3.95
CA LEU A 54 -13.53 -0.56 -3.56
C LEU A 54 -14.02 0.89 -3.38
N GLU A 55 -14.83 1.41 -4.30
CA GLU A 55 -15.42 2.75 -4.20
C GLU A 55 -16.28 2.90 -2.95
N GLU A 56 -17.16 1.93 -2.66
CA GLU A 56 -18.03 1.94 -1.49
C GLU A 56 -17.23 1.87 -0.17
N SER A 57 -16.16 1.08 -0.13
CA SER A 57 -15.27 1.03 1.04
C SER A 57 -14.50 2.33 1.26
N ALA A 58 -14.05 2.99 0.18
CA ALA A 58 -13.36 4.27 0.26
C ALA A 58 -14.30 5.40 0.72
N ASP A 59 -15.56 5.40 0.26
CA ASP A 59 -16.56 6.38 0.69
C ASP A 59 -16.93 6.20 2.18
N ALA A 60 -16.98 4.95 2.68
CA ALA A 60 -17.22 4.66 4.09
C ALA A 60 -16.10 5.20 5.00
N GLU A 61 -14.84 5.05 4.60
CA GLU A 61 -13.69 5.59 5.35
C GLU A 61 -13.69 7.13 5.39
N VAL A 62 -14.08 7.78 4.29
CA VAL A 62 -14.17 9.25 4.22
C VAL A 62 -15.31 9.77 5.10
N HIS A 63 -16.45 9.07 5.15
CA HIS A 63 -17.60 9.47 5.94
C HIS A 63 -17.36 9.35 7.46
N ASP A 64 -16.56 8.37 7.89
CA ASP A 64 -16.14 8.22 9.29
C ASP A 64 -15.15 9.32 9.72
N ALA A 65 -14.27 9.75 8.82
CA ALA A 65 -13.36 10.87 9.07
C ALA A 65 -14.07 12.25 9.11
N ASP A 66 -15.23 12.40 8.46
CA ASP A 66 -16.01 13.64 8.45
C ASP A 66 -16.97 13.75 9.65
N SER A 67 -17.53 12.63 10.11
CA SER A 67 -18.40 12.58 11.30
C SER A 67 -17.67 13.10 12.55
N GLY A 68 -16.42 12.65 12.77
CA GLY A 68 -15.59 13.09 13.88
C GLY A 68 -15.15 14.56 13.81
N LYS A 69 -15.10 15.17 12.61
CA LYS A 69 -14.86 16.61 12.46
C LYS A 69 -16.11 17.42 12.79
N LYS A 70 -17.28 16.95 12.35
CA LYS A 70 -18.56 17.60 12.61
C LYS A 70 -18.90 17.62 14.10
N GLU A 71 -18.66 16.53 14.82
CA GLU A 71 -18.87 16.45 16.27
C GLU A 71 -17.97 17.42 17.04
N LYS A 72 -16.70 17.55 16.65
CA LYS A 72 -15.77 18.52 17.26
C LYS A 72 -16.22 19.96 17.02
N ILE A 73 -16.65 20.29 15.80
CA ILE A 73 -17.16 21.62 15.47
C ILE A 73 -18.42 21.94 16.30
N GLU A 74 -19.33 20.99 16.46
CA GLU A 74 -20.55 21.17 17.23
C GLU A 74 -20.27 21.29 18.74
N SER A 75 -19.36 20.47 19.28
CA SER A 75 -18.87 20.57 20.66
C SER A 75 -18.26 21.95 20.95
N ASP A 76 -17.40 22.43 20.06
CA ASP A 76 -16.74 23.73 20.24
C ASP A 76 -17.72 24.90 20.07
N ARG A 77 -18.71 24.77 19.18
CA ARG A 77 -19.81 25.71 19.07
C ARG A 77 -20.64 25.78 20.35
N ALA A 78 -21.02 24.63 20.92
CA ALA A 78 -21.78 24.57 22.17
C ALA A 78 -21.01 25.20 23.35
N LYS A 79 -19.68 24.96 23.43
CA LYS A 79 -18.82 25.60 24.43
C LYS A 79 -18.77 27.12 24.25
N ALA A 80 -18.61 27.59 23.01
CA ALA A 80 -18.56 29.02 22.71
C ALA A 80 -19.88 29.72 23.02
N GLU A 81 -21.01 29.11 22.66
CA GLU A 81 -22.35 29.62 22.98
C GLU A 81 -22.60 29.63 24.50
N GLY A 82 -22.13 28.60 25.23
CA GLY A 82 -22.19 28.56 26.68
C GLY A 82 -21.38 29.67 27.37
N ILE A 83 -20.18 29.98 26.87
CA ILE A 83 -19.37 31.11 27.36
C ILE A 83 -20.08 32.43 27.07
N ARG A 84 -20.63 32.60 25.87
CA ARG A 84 -21.39 33.80 25.50
C ARG A 84 -22.61 34.00 26.40
N LEU A 85 -23.38 32.95 26.67
CA LEU A 85 -24.54 33.03 27.58
C LEU A 85 -24.10 33.44 28.99
N LYS A 86 -23.03 32.83 29.52
CA LYS A 86 -22.47 33.19 30.83
C LYS A 86 -22.01 34.65 30.89
N ALA A 87 -21.44 35.18 29.82
CA ALA A 87 -21.02 36.58 29.75
C ALA A 87 -22.19 37.58 29.63
N MET A 88 -23.32 37.15 29.04
CA MET A 88 -24.52 37.98 28.91
C MET A 88 -25.49 37.85 30.10
N GLU A 89 -25.19 37.00 31.07
CA GLU A 89 -26.02 36.77 32.25
C GLU A 89 -25.95 37.95 33.22
N LYS A 90 -27.10 38.34 33.79
CA LYS A 90 -27.15 39.44 34.76
C LYS A 90 -26.58 38.98 36.10
N LEU A 91 -25.98 39.90 36.87
CA LEU A 91 -25.38 39.62 38.20
C LEU A 91 -26.33 38.87 39.17
N SER A 92 -27.65 39.05 39.05
CA SER A 92 -28.65 38.35 39.86
C SER A 92 -28.85 36.88 39.48
N GLU A 93 -28.56 36.51 38.23
CA GLU A 93 -28.74 35.17 37.69
C GLU A 93 -27.49 34.32 37.96
N THR A 94 -26.29 34.88 37.80
CA THR A 94 -25.02 34.22 38.14
C THR A 94 -24.97 33.81 39.61
N ARG A 95 -25.42 34.70 40.52
CA ARG A 95 -25.50 34.45 41.96
C ARG A 95 -26.46 33.33 42.33
N LYS A 96 -27.58 33.17 41.59
CA LYS A 96 -28.52 32.05 41.80
C LYS A 96 -27.87 30.72 41.44
N ARG A 97 -27.13 30.65 40.33
CA ARG A 97 -26.44 29.43 39.90
C ARG A 97 -25.33 28.98 40.86
N GLU A 98 -24.58 29.93 41.44
CA GLU A 98 -23.60 29.63 42.49
C GLU A 98 -24.28 29.16 43.79
N SER A 99 -25.41 29.77 44.18
CA SER A 99 -26.13 29.41 45.40
C SER A 99 -26.81 28.03 45.34
N THR A 100 -27.20 27.55 44.14
CA THR A 100 -27.81 26.22 43.97
C THR A 100 -26.78 25.08 43.91
N CYS A 101 -25.50 25.37 43.66
CA CYS A 101 -24.41 24.38 43.75
C CYS A 101 -23.70 24.40 45.10
N ALA A 102 -23.90 25.45 45.90
CA ALA A 102 -23.32 25.60 47.23
C ALA A 102 -24.44 25.52 48.28
N SER A 103 -24.95 24.31 48.51
CA SER A 103 -25.61 24.04 49.79
C SER A 103 -24.57 24.03 50.89
N GLU A 104 -24.76 24.96 51.82
CA GLU A 104 -24.35 24.96 53.22
C GLU A 104 -22.87 24.63 53.49
N GLU A 105 -22.03 25.66 53.51
CA GLU A 105 -21.18 26.00 54.67
C GLU A 105 -20.16 27.10 54.32
N ASP A 106 -19.79 27.82 55.37
CA ASP A 106 -18.54 28.55 55.54
C ASP A 106 -18.49 30.05 55.20
N ASN A 107 -18.92 30.82 56.21
CA ASN A 107 -18.32 32.10 56.55
C ASN A 107 -16.82 31.90 56.91
N SER A 108 -15.90 31.95 55.93
CA SER A 108 -14.48 32.16 56.24
C SER A 108 -13.87 33.31 55.45
N LYS A 109 -13.27 34.22 56.23
CA LYS A 109 -12.58 35.43 55.79
C LYS A 109 -11.51 35.10 54.76
N ASN A 110 -11.60 35.77 53.61
CA ASN A 110 -10.54 36.09 52.64
C ASN A 110 -9.16 35.44 52.90
N LYS A 111 -9.06 34.12 52.73
CA LYS A 111 -7.77 33.42 52.64
C LYS A 111 -7.53 33.25 51.15
N ARG A 112 -6.54 33.97 50.59
CA ARG A 112 -6.07 33.79 49.21
C ARG A 112 -5.92 32.28 48.96
N ARG A 113 -6.88 31.68 48.23
CA ARG A 113 -6.83 30.27 47.82
C ARG A 113 -5.56 30.13 46.99
N ARG A 114 -4.48 29.59 47.60
CA ARG A 114 -3.24 29.30 46.89
C ARG A 114 -3.61 28.38 45.73
N GLY A 115 -3.22 28.75 44.51
CA GLY A 115 -3.41 27.93 43.30
C GLY A 115 -2.61 26.61 43.29
N SER A 116 -2.31 26.06 44.46
CA SER A 116 -1.59 24.82 44.68
C SER A 116 -2.27 23.65 43.96
N ASP A 117 -3.59 23.55 44.05
CA ASP A 117 -4.34 22.45 43.44
C ASP A 117 -4.35 22.55 41.91
N ALA A 118 -4.55 23.77 41.38
CA ALA A 118 -4.42 24.05 39.96
C ALA A 118 -2.98 23.81 39.44
N MET A 119 -1.96 24.13 40.22
CA MET A 119 -0.57 23.87 39.87
C MET A 119 -0.24 22.37 39.86
N LEU A 120 -0.78 21.60 40.81
CA LEU A 120 -0.62 20.13 40.85
C LEU A 120 -1.28 19.47 39.64
N TYR A 121 -2.48 19.91 39.27
CA TYR A 121 -3.14 19.44 38.06
C TYR A 121 -2.33 19.76 36.79
N LEU A 122 -1.79 20.98 36.69
CA LEU A 122 -0.95 21.37 35.56
C LEU A 122 0.35 20.58 35.50
N SER A 123 1.01 20.32 36.63
CA SER A 123 2.23 19.51 36.67
C SER A 123 1.94 18.05 36.30
N GLN A 124 0.89 17.45 36.85
CA GLN A 124 0.49 16.08 36.54
C GLN A 124 0.11 15.94 35.06
N ARG A 125 -0.60 16.91 34.50
CA ARG A 125 -0.93 16.93 33.07
C ARG A 125 0.31 17.10 32.20
N ALA A 126 1.31 17.88 32.64
CA ALA A 126 2.56 18.02 31.91
C ALA A 126 3.36 16.71 31.90
N GLU A 127 3.37 15.98 33.01
CA GLU A 127 4.02 14.67 33.14
C GLU A 127 3.38 13.62 32.23
N ILE A 128 2.05 13.52 32.24
CA ILE A 128 1.30 12.62 31.34
C ILE A 128 1.56 12.96 29.86
N ASN A 129 1.56 14.25 29.49
CA ASN A 129 1.86 14.65 28.11
C ASN A 129 3.30 14.31 27.71
N TYR A 130 4.24 14.39 28.65
CA TYR A 130 5.64 14.06 28.39
C TYR A 130 5.83 12.55 28.20
N GLU A 131 5.18 11.73 29.02
CA GLU A 131 5.16 10.28 28.87
C GLU A 131 4.52 9.85 27.55
N LEU A 132 3.35 10.39 27.21
CA LEU A 132 2.71 10.15 25.91
C LEU A 132 3.63 10.53 24.75
N LYS A 133 4.35 11.65 24.85
CA LYS A 133 5.29 12.08 23.80
C LYS A 133 6.48 11.13 23.67
N ARG A 134 6.97 10.57 24.77
CA ARG A 134 8.02 9.54 24.74
C ARG A 134 7.54 8.26 24.08
N GLU A 135 6.37 7.76 24.48
CA GLU A 135 5.78 6.56 23.90
C GLU A 135 5.53 6.74 22.39
N GLU A 136 5.01 7.89 21.97
CA GLU A 136 4.80 8.21 20.55
C GLU A 136 6.13 8.18 19.75
N ILE A 137 7.20 8.73 20.33
CA ILE A 137 8.54 8.70 19.72
C ILE A 137 9.05 7.26 19.61
N ASP A 138 8.85 6.44 20.64
CA ASP A 138 9.34 5.06 20.67
C ASP A 138 8.57 4.16 19.70
N VAL A 139 7.23 4.30 19.61
CA VAL A 139 6.42 3.63 18.59
C VAL A 139 6.87 4.03 17.19
N ARG A 140 7.10 5.33 16.96
CA ARG A 140 7.58 5.82 15.67
C ARG A 140 8.95 5.26 15.30
N LYS A 141 9.88 5.13 16.26
CA LYS A 141 11.19 4.50 16.03
C LYS A 141 11.05 3.03 15.69
N GLN A 142 10.22 2.29 16.43
CA GLN A 142 9.97 0.87 16.18
C GLN A 142 9.37 0.65 14.78
N GLN A 143 8.44 1.51 14.36
CA GLN A 143 7.87 1.44 13.02
C GLN A 143 8.92 1.69 11.93
N GLN A 144 9.79 2.70 12.12
CA GLN A 144 10.90 2.94 11.19
C GLN A 144 11.91 1.79 11.15
N GLU A 145 12.21 1.15 12.28
CA GLU A 145 13.08 -0.03 12.32
C GLU A 145 12.45 -1.22 11.62
N PHE A 146 11.14 -1.43 11.80
CA PHE A 146 10.41 -2.50 11.13
C PHE A 146 10.40 -2.29 9.61
N GLU A 147 10.14 -1.06 9.14
CA GLU A 147 10.21 -0.70 7.73
C GLU A 147 11.61 -0.90 7.14
N LYS A 148 12.66 -0.51 7.87
CA LYS A 148 14.05 -0.76 7.45
C LYS A 148 14.36 -2.26 7.33
N LYS A 149 13.94 -3.07 8.31
CA LYS A 149 14.12 -4.53 8.27
C LYS A 149 13.38 -5.16 7.10
N GLN A 150 12.14 -4.74 6.85
CA GLN A 150 11.35 -5.17 5.69
C GLN A 150 12.06 -4.82 4.37
N MET A 151 12.55 -3.58 4.25
CA MET A 151 13.29 -3.13 3.07
C MET A 151 14.59 -3.94 2.87
N GLU A 152 15.32 -4.21 3.95
CA GLU A 152 16.55 -5.00 3.90
C GLU A 152 16.28 -6.45 3.47
N VAL A 153 15.23 -7.10 4.01
CA VAL A 153 14.81 -8.44 3.58
C VAL A 153 14.43 -8.46 2.10
N SER A 154 13.64 -7.47 1.64
CA SER A 154 13.26 -7.36 0.23
C SER A 154 14.47 -7.15 -0.67
N TYR A 155 15.45 -6.33 -0.25
CA TYR A 155 16.67 -6.07 -1.01
C TYR A 155 17.56 -7.32 -1.09
N GLN A 156 17.72 -8.05 0.03
CA GLN A 156 18.45 -9.32 0.06
C GLN A 156 17.80 -10.35 -0.87
N GLN A 157 16.46 -10.43 -0.88
CA GLN A 157 15.75 -11.33 -1.78
C GLN A 157 15.97 -10.96 -3.26
N GLN A 158 15.98 -9.66 -3.58
CA GLN A 158 16.27 -9.18 -4.94
C GLN A 158 17.70 -9.52 -5.38
N ILE A 159 18.70 -9.35 -4.50
CA ILE A 159 20.09 -9.76 -4.77
C ILE A 159 20.17 -11.26 -5.01
N HIS A 160 19.50 -12.07 -4.19
CA HIS A 160 19.52 -13.53 -4.33
C HIS A 160 18.94 -13.97 -5.68
N ILE A 161 17.82 -13.39 -6.11
CA ILE A 161 17.21 -13.66 -7.42
C ILE A 161 18.17 -13.23 -8.55
N GLN A 162 18.82 -12.07 -8.44
CA GLN A 162 19.76 -11.60 -9.45
C GLN A 162 21.00 -12.51 -9.55
N GLN A 163 21.51 -12.99 -8.43
CA GLN A 163 22.62 -13.96 -8.40
C GLN A 163 22.22 -15.27 -9.06
N GLN A 164 21.05 -15.82 -8.72
CA GLN A 164 20.53 -17.04 -9.35
C GLN A 164 20.35 -16.89 -10.87
N GLN A 165 19.82 -15.77 -11.34
CA GLN A 165 19.70 -15.49 -12.78
C GLN A 165 21.06 -15.43 -13.47
N THR A 166 22.05 -14.80 -12.82
CA THR A 166 23.42 -14.68 -13.34
C THR A 166 24.11 -16.04 -13.41
N GLU A 167 23.96 -16.88 -12.38
CA GLU A 167 24.49 -18.24 -12.35
C GLU A 167 23.87 -19.12 -13.44
N MET A 168 22.55 -19.03 -13.64
CA MET A 168 21.85 -19.75 -14.72
C MET A 168 22.39 -19.34 -16.10
N LEU A 169 22.56 -18.04 -16.35
CA LEU A 169 23.13 -17.54 -17.60
C LEU A 169 24.56 -18.04 -17.81
N ARG A 170 25.37 -18.05 -16.75
CA ARG A 170 26.75 -18.55 -16.80
C ARG A 170 26.79 -20.04 -17.14
N MET A 171 25.89 -20.84 -16.56
CA MET A 171 25.80 -22.27 -16.82
C MET A 171 25.35 -22.56 -18.27
N MET A 172 24.35 -21.83 -18.76
CA MET A 172 23.91 -21.92 -20.17
C MET A 172 25.06 -21.58 -21.13
N HIS A 173 25.79 -20.50 -20.85
CA HIS A 173 26.91 -20.09 -21.69
C HIS A 173 28.03 -21.14 -21.70
N GLN A 174 28.34 -21.74 -20.54
CA GLN A 174 29.32 -22.81 -20.44
C GLN A 174 28.90 -24.05 -21.23
N GLN A 175 27.63 -24.45 -21.15
CA GLN A 175 27.09 -25.57 -21.91
C GLN A 175 27.17 -25.32 -23.43
N GLN A 176 26.86 -24.10 -23.87
CA GLN A 176 26.96 -23.71 -25.28
C GLN A 176 28.42 -23.77 -25.78
N GLN A 177 29.38 -23.32 -24.98
CA GLN A 177 30.81 -23.40 -25.33
C GLN A 177 31.29 -24.86 -25.42
N GLN A 178 30.90 -25.71 -24.46
CA GLN A 178 31.25 -27.13 -24.50
C GLN A 178 30.67 -27.84 -25.73
N SER A 179 29.42 -27.54 -26.08
CA SER A 179 28.80 -28.09 -27.30
C SER A 179 29.55 -27.68 -28.57
N GLN A 180 29.95 -26.41 -28.69
CA GLN A 180 30.78 -25.95 -29.82
C GLN A 180 32.15 -26.63 -29.86
N GLN A 181 32.83 -26.80 -28.72
CA GLN A 181 34.11 -27.50 -28.68
C GLN A 181 33.96 -28.97 -29.07
N GLN A 182 32.91 -29.66 -28.62
CA GLN A 182 32.63 -31.04 -29.03
C GLN A 182 32.42 -31.15 -30.54
N LEU A 183 31.67 -30.22 -31.13
CA LEU A 183 31.45 -30.18 -32.58
C LEU A 183 32.77 -29.91 -33.35
N MET A 184 33.59 -28.99 -32.86
CA MET A 184 34.89 -28.67 -33.45
C MET A 184 35.85 -29.87 -33.37
N ASN A 185 35.93 -30.53 -32.22
CA ASN A 185 36.76 -31.72 -32.02
C ASN A 185 36.29 -32.88 -32.92
N SER A 186 34.98 -33.07 -33.07
CA SER A 186 34.41 -34.09 -33.95
C SER A 186 34.76 -33.82 -35.43
N GLN A 187 34.63 -32.57 -35.89
CA GLN A 187 35.07 -32.19 -37.25
C GLN A 187 36.57 -32.41 -37.46
N MET A 188 37.42 -32.03 -36.49
CA MET A 188 38.86 -32.23 -36.58
C MET A 188 39.24 -33.71 -36.70
N LEU A 189 38.60 -34.58 -35.91
CA LEU A 189 38.81 -36.03 -35.98
C LEU A 189 38.41 -36.60 -37.34
N MET A 190 37.29 -36.13 -37.90
CA MET A 190 36.82 -36.55 -39.23
C MET A 190 37.80 -36.14 -40.33
N ILE A 191 38.29 -34.89 -40.30
CA ILE A 191 39.30 -34.40 -41.26
C ILE A 191 40.60 -35.20 -41.13
N GLN A 192 41.05 -35.48 -39.91
CA GLN A 192 42.25 -36.29 -39.69
C GLN A 192 42.10 -37.70 -40.25
N GLN A 193 40.93 -38.33 -40.05
CA GLN A 193 40.63 -39.64 -40.62
C GLN A 193 40.63 -39.59 -42.16
N GLN A 194 40.04 -38.55 -42.75
CA GLN A 194 40.03 -38.34 -44.20
C GLN A 194 41.44 -38.13 -44.75
N GLU A 195 42.30 -37.36 -44.07
CA GLU A 195 43.70 -37.18 -44.45
C GLU A 195 44.51 -38.48 -44.38
N GLN A 196 44.31 -39.29 -43.34
CA GLN A 196 44.98 -40.58 -43.22
C GLN A 196 44.56 -41.55 -44.34
N GLN A 197 43.26 -41.59 -44.66
CA GLN A 197 42.75 -42.38 -45.78
C GLN A 197 43.32 -41.89 -47.12
N SER A 198 43.38 -40.58 -47.34
CA SER A 198 43.99 -39.95 -48.53
C SER A 198 45.49 -40.29 -48.67
N LYS A 199 46.28 -40.17 -47.59
CA LYS A 199 47.70 -40.54 -47.56
C LYS A 199 47.91 -42.04 -47.83
N ALA A 200 47.06 -42.90 -47.27
CA ALA A 200 47.11 -44.34 -47.54
C ALA A 200 46.82 -44.66 -49.02
N LEU A 201 45.85 -43.99 -49.64
CA LEU A 201 45.57 -44.14 -51.07
C LEU A 201 46.73 -43.63 -51.95
N MET A 202 47.32 -42.48 -51.62
CA MET A 202 48.49 -41.94 -52.34
C MET A 202 49.70 -42.88 -52.28
N THR A 203 50.02 -43.44 -51.11
CA THR A 203 51.13 -44.40 -50.97
C THR A 203 50.88 -45.71 -51.72
N LEU A 204 49.61 -46.15 -51.84
CA LEU A 204 49.25 -47.28 -52.69
C LEU A 204 49.42 -46.93 -54.18
N LEU A 205 49.03 -45.73 -54.62
CA LEU A 205 49.23 -45.26 -55.99
C LEU A 205 50.72 -45.14 -56.35
N GLU A 206 51.57 -44.61 -55.46
CA GLU A 206 53.03 -44.56 -55.67
C GLU A 206 53.64 -45.95 -55.83
N LYS A 207 53.17 -46.95 -55.09
CA LYS A 207 53.62 -48.35 -55.24
C LYS A 207 53.18 -49.00 -56.54
N VAL A 208 52.10 -48.51 -57.15
CA VAL A 208 51.59 -49.01 -58.45
C VAL A 208 52.26 -48.28 -59.60
N ILE A 209 52.60 -46.99 -59.45
CA ILE A 209 53.26 -46.17 -60.47
C ILE A 209 54.77 -46.42 -60.54
N ASN A 210 55.43 -46.79 -59.43
CA ASN A 210 56.87 -47.10 -59.39
C ASN A 210 57.21 -48.59 -59.63
N LYS A 211 56.37 -49.32 -60.38
CA LYS A 211 56.68 -50.65 -60.94
C LYS A 211 56.87 -50.55 -62.44
#